data_AF-A0A6L5E920-F1
#
_entry.id   AF-A0A6L5E920-F1
#
_cell.length_a   1.000
_cell.length_b   1.000
_cell.length_c   1.000
_cell.angle_alpha   90.00
_cell.angle_beta   90.00
_cell.angle_gamma   90.00
#
_symmetry.space_group_name_H-M   'P 1'
#
loop_
_entity.id
_entity.type
_entity.pdbx_description
1 polymer ?
#
loop_
_entity_poly.entity_id
_entity_poly.type
_entity_poly.pdbx_seq_one_letter_code
_entity_poly.pdbx_strand_id
1 'polypeptide(L)' 'MPRRYDIEAAFRSAVVVEPSGRRTLRTVDFVRELKKVNWDFSLRDANAWIEASISTFKDISPTEGEDRLFMLYNPNGGL' A
#
# COMPACT_ATOMS: atom_id res chain seq x y z
N MET A 1 7.23 9.57 -18.46
CA MET A 1 6.38 8.36 -18.56
C MET A 1 6.44 7.65 -17.22
N PRO A 2 5.30 7.45 -16.55
CA PRO A 2 5.26 6.60 -15.37
C PRO A 2 5.63 5.17 -15.76
N ARG A 3 6.59 4.58 -15.05
CA ARG A 3 7.01 3.20 -15.24
C ARG A 3 6.35 2.33 -14.17
N ARG A 4 6.15 1.04 -14.43
CA ARG A 4 5.55 0.12 -13.44
C ARG A 4 6.30 0.10 -12.11
N TYR A 5 7.62 0.33 -12.11
CA TYR A 5 8.40 0.41 -10.87
C TYR A 5 8.00 1.60 -9.97
N ASP A 6 7.40 2.65 -10.53
CA ASP A 6 6.96 3.82 -9.74
C ASP A 6 5.81 3.45 -8.79
N ILE A 7 4.98 2.46 -9.15
CA ILE A 7 3.88 1.98 -8.29
C ILE A 7 4.46 1.25 -7.07
N GLU A 8 5.45 0.39 -7.28
CA GLU A 8 6.16 -0.29 -6.18
C GLU A 8 6.92 0.69 -5.30
N ALA A 9 7.55 1.72 -5.89
CA ALA A 9 8.22 2.77 -5.14
C ALA A 9 7.24 3.61 -4.30
N ALA A 10 6.07 3.95 -4.86
CA ALA A 10 5.00 4.62 -4.15
C ALA A 10 4.47 3.75 -3.00
N PHE A 11 4.29 2.45 -3.23
CA PHE A 11 3.91 1.50 -2.19
C PHE A 11 4.92 1.49 -1.04
N ARG A 12 6.23 1.31 -1.35
CA ARG A 12 7.31 1.36 -0.33
C ARG A 12 7.27 2.64 0.50
N SER A 13 7.00 3.76 -0.15
CA SER A 13 6.97 5.07 0.49
C SER A 13 5.74 5.28 1.37
N ALA A 14 4.62 4.63 1.04
CA ALA A 14 3.38 4.69 1.80
C ALA A 14 3.37 3.72 3.02
N VAL A 15 4.28 2.74 3.06
CA VAL A 15 4.39 1.83 4.21
C VAL A 15 4.95 2.58 5.42
N VAL A 16 4.18 2.57 6.50
CA VAL A 16 4.58 3.12 7.79
C VAL A 16 5.15 1.99 8.65
N VAL A 17 6.34 2.20 9.20
CA VAL A 17 6.94 1.29 10.18
C VAL A 17 6.72 1.89 11.57
N GLU A 18 5.91 1.22 12.37
CA GLU A 18 5.67 1.60 13.75
C GLU A 18 6.90 1.28 14.64
N PRO A 19 7.06 1.96 15.78
CA PRO A 19 8.12 1.65 16.76
C PRO A 19 8.09 0.19 17.26
N SER A 20 6.92 -0.46 17.18
CA SER A 20 6.73 -1.89 17.48
C SER A 20 7.37 -2.84 16.47
N GLY A 21 7.87 -2.32 15.34
CA GLY A 21 8.34 -3.11 14.19
C GLY A 21 7.21 -3.54 13.24
N ARG A 22 5.95 -3.24 13.59
CA ARG A 22 4.79 -3.48 12.73
C ARG A 22 4.85 -2.59 11.50
N ARG A 23 4.57 -3.17 10.34
CA ARG A 23 4.43 -2.43 9.09
C ARG A 23 2.95 -2.29 8.75
N THR A 24 2.49 -1.07 8.58
CA THR A 24 1.12 -0.76 8.20
C THR A 24 1.10 0.05 6.91
N LEU A 25 0.02 -0.09 6.16
CA LEU A 25 -0.22 0.65 4.93
C LEU A 25 -1.69 1.03 4.90
N ARG A 26 -1.96 2.31 4.67
CA ARG A 26 -3.32 2.79 4.43
C ARG A 26 -3.51 3.08 2.94
N THR A 27 -4.65 2.69 2.39
CA THR A 27 -4.93 2.86 0.95
C THR A 27 -4.88 4.32 0.52
N VAL A 28 -5.38 5.26 1.35
CA VAL A 28 -5.29 6.69 1.05
C VAL A 28 -3.86 7.20 0.95
N ASP A 29 -2.94 6.69 1.79
CA ASP A 29 -1.53 7.08 1.75
C ASP A 29 -0.87 6.52 0.50
N PHE A 30 -1.20 5.29 0.11
CA PHE A 30 -0.72 4.70 -1.13
C PHE A 30 -1.17 5.50 -2.36
N VAL A 31 -2.46 5.86 -2.46
CA VAL A 31 -2.98 6.72 -3.55
C VAL A 31 -2.31 8.10 -3.53
N ARG A 32 -2.02 8.66 -2.36
CA ARG A 32 -1.31 9.94 -2.25
C ARG A 32 0.11 9.86 -2.79
N GLU A 33 0.85 8.80 -2.50
CA GLU A 33 2.19 8.57 -3.05
C GLU A 33 2.14 8.32 -4.57
N LEU A 34 1.14 7.56 -5.05
CA LEU A 34 0.92 7.35 -6.49
C LEU A 34 0.68 8.67 -7.24
N LYS A 35 -0.09 9.59 -6.67
CA LYS A 35 -0.29 10.92 -7.29
C LYS A 35 1.00 11.70 -7.45
N LYS A 36 1.98 11.56 -6.54
CA LYS A 36 3.28 12.24 -6.66
C LYS A 36 4.10 11.74 -7.86
N VAL A 37 3.92 10.48 -8.24
CA VAL A 37 4.58 9.85 -9.39
C VAL A 37 3.69 9.87 -10.66
N ASN A 38 2.67 10.74 -10.69
CA ASN A 38 1.72 10.91 -11.79
C ASN A 38 0.87 9.66 -12.13
N TRP A 39 0.56 8.85 -11.11
CA TRP A 39 -0.42 7.77 -11.19
C TRP A 39 -1.71 8.20 -10.50
N ASP A 40 -2.85 8.07 -11.18
CA ASP A 40 -4.16 8.38 -10.63
C ASP A 40 -4.94 7.08 -10.42
N PHE A 41 -4.83 6.51 -9.22
CA PHE A 41 -5.57 5.32 -8.81
C PHE A 41 -6.75 5.73 -7.94
N SER A 42 -7.90 5.08 -8.13
CA SER A 42 -8.94 5.09 -7.10
C SER A 42 -8.50 4.25 -5.90
N LEU A 43 -9.18 4.41 -4.76
CA LEU A 43 -8.94 3.55 -3.58
C LEU A 43 -9.18 2.08 -3.92
N ARG A 44 -10.21 1.79 -4.72
CA ARG A 44 -10.49 0.45 -5.23
C ARG A 44 -9.36 -0.10 -6.10
N ASP A 45 -8.81 0.69 -7.01
CA ASP A 45 -7.70 0.26 -7.87
C ASP A 45 -6.43 -0.01 -7.05
N ALA A 46 -6.15 0.85 -6.07
CA ALA A 46 -5.05 0.67 -5.13
C ALA A 46 -5.22 -0.60 -4.29
N ASN A 47 -6.42 -0.86 -3.78
CA ASN A 47 -6.71 -2.10 -3.05
C ASN A 47 -6.52 -3.33 -3.95
N ALA A 48 -7.06 -3.32 -5.17
CA ALA A 48 -6.92 -4.43 -6.12
C ALA A 48 -5.44 -4.67 -6.48
N TRP A 49 -4.65 -3.60 -6.62
CA TRP A 49 -3.21 -3.74 -6.85
C TRP A 49 -2.49 -4.36 -5.65
N ILE A 50 -2.81 -3.95 -4.42
CA ILE A 50 -2.23 -4.54 -3.21
C ILE A 50 -2.57 -6.02 -3.12
N GLU A 51 -3.84 -6.39 -3.31
CA GLU A 51 -4.30 -7.78 -3.26
C GLU A 51 -3.64 -8.65 -4.35
N ALA A 52 -3.37 -8.09 -5.53
CA ALA A 52 -2.73 -8.80 -6.62
C ALA A 52 -1.19 -8.88 -6.50
N SER A 53 -0.56 -7.86 -5.94
CA SER A 53 0.91 -7.71 -5.94
C SER A 53 1.56 -8.19 -4.64
N ILE A 54 0.85 -8.09 -3.52
CA ILE A 54 1.38 -8.41 -2.20
C ILE A 54 0.76 -9.71 -1.72
N SER A 55 1.57 -10.71 -1.43
CA SER A 55 1.10 -12.01 -0.93
C SER A 55 1.04 -12.09 0.60
N THR A 56 1.70 -11.18 1.30
CA THR A 56 1.91 -11.24 2.76
C THR A 56 1.33 -10.02 3.48
N PHE A 57 0.01 -9.89 3.45
CA PHE A 57 -0.72 -8.85 4.16
C PHE A 57 -1.90 -9.41 4.96
N LYS A 58 -2.40 -8.60 5.90
CA LYS A 58 -3.67 -8.80 6.59
C LYS A 58 -4.47 -7.51 6.56
N ASP A 59 -5.72 -7.59 6.15
CA ASP A 59 -6.66 -6.49 6.31
C ASP A 59 -7.00 -6.34 7.81
N ILE A 60 -6.75 -5.15 8.35
CA ILE A 60 -7.03 -4.75 9.74
C ILE A 60 -7.92 -3.51 9.78
N SER A 61 -8.67 -3.26 8.71
CA SER A 61 -9.54 -2.09 8.57
C SER A 61 -10.53 -2.02 9.73
N PRO A 62 -10.62 -0.87 10.44
CA PRO A 62 -11.53 -0.73 11.58
C PRO A 62 -13.00 -0.56 11.15
N THR A 63 -13.24 -0.18 9.90
CA THR A 63 -14.55 0.12 9.32
C THR A 63 -14.64 -0.46 7.91
N GLU A 64 -15.85 -0.79 7.48
CA GLU A 64 -16.12 -1.18 6.09
C GLU A 64 -15.95 0.03 5.16
N GLY A 65 -15.24 -0.16 4.04
CA GLY A 65 -14.98 0.91 3.07
C GLY A 65 -13.76 0.63 2.18
N GLU A 66 -13.50 1.56 1.25
CA GLU A 66 -12.34 1.47 0.36
C GLU A 66 -11.05 2.04 0.97
N ASP A 67 -11.15 2.86 2.02
CA ASP A 67 -9.99 3.28 2.83
C ASP A 67 -9.60 2.17 3.80
N ARG A 68 -8.89 1.17 3.26
CA ARG A 68 -8.49 -0.02 3.99
C ARG A 68 -7.15 0.21 4.69
N LEU A 69 -7.01 -0.45 5.84
CA LEU A 69 -5.76 -0.48 6.58
C LEU A 69 -5.20 -1.91 6.52
N PHE A 70 -4.02 -2.05 5.94
CA PHE A 70 -3.33 -3.32 5.82
C PHE A 70 -2.16 -3.39 6.79
N MET A 71 -1.99 -4.52 7.45
CA MET A 71 -0.75 -4.88 8.12
C MET A 71 0.07 -5.78 7.20
N LEU A 72 1.31 -5.39 6.95
CA LEU A 72 2.23 -6.16 6.13
C LEU A 72 3.07 -7.07 7.03
N TYR A 73 3.17 -8.33 6.63
CA TYR A 73 3.93 -9.36 7.35
C TYR A 73 5.01 -9.89 6.43
N ASN A 74 5.98 -9.05 6.09
CA ASN A 74 7.14 -9.56 5.37
C ASN A 74 8.30 -9.85 6.34
N PRO A 75 8.61 -11.13 6.62
CA PRO A 75 9.75 -11.49 7.46
C PRO A 75 11.11 -11.15 6.83
N ASN A 76 11.18 -10.96 5.50
CA ASN A 76 12.43 -10.68 4.77
C ASN A 76 12.52 -9.25 4.22
N GLY A 77 11.48 -8.43 4.43
CA GLY A 77 11.46 -7.02 4.00
C GLY A 77 11.37 -6.76 2.50
N GLY A 78 11.05 -7.75 1.67
CA GLY A 78 10.84 -7.59 0.21
C GLY A 78 9.52 -6.89 -0.16
N LEU A 79 9.44 -6.39 -1.40
CA LEU A 79 8.17 -6.36 -2.11
C LEU A 79 8.01 -7.65 -2.90
#